data_AF-A0A966R2U6-F1
#
_entry.id   AF-A0A966R2U6-F1
#
_cell.length_a   1.000
_cell.length_b   1.000
_cell.length_c   1.000
_cell.angle_alpha   90.00
_cell.angle_beta   90.00
_cell.angle_gamma   90.00
#
_symmetry.space_group_name_H-M   'P 1'
#
loop_
_entity.id
_entity.type
_entity.pdbx_description
1 polymer ?
#
loop_
_entity_poly.entity_id
_entity_poly.type
_entity_poly.pdbx_seq_one_letter_code
_entity_poly.pdbx_strand_id
1 'polypeptide(L)'
;MEIRRRMKIPKNMSEQEVMKKIFLVVDRIAPKYTFNGYDIDDIKQEAYIICIDALDRYDENRPLENFLSVNLSNRLKNFVRDNYFTKNDEEKKKVLNPSQLSYDDCLEANEEDLDTNIDLSNISKIIDKHLPSKCRSDYLKILSDVYVPKKRKAEIISIIKNIMKEHGHA
;
A
#
# COMPACT_ATOMS: atom_id res chain seq x y z
N MET A 1 8.75 36.97 -9.99
CA MET A 1 7.36 37.16 -10.44
C MET A 1 6.67 35.81 -10.33
N GLU A 2 5.94 35.58 -9.24
CA GLU A 2 5.11 34.39 -9.11
C GLU A 2 3.98 34.46 -10.13
N ILE A 3 3.97 33.50 -11.06
CA ILE A 3 2.83 33.28 -11.93
C ILE A 3 1.72 32.75 -11.04
N ARG A 4 0.78 33.62 -10.63
CA ARG A 4 -0.47 33.19 -9.99
C ARG A 4 -1.20 32.28 -10.98
N ARG A 5 -1.05 30.96 -10.79
CA ARG A 5 -1.71 29.94 -11.60
C ARG A 5 -3.22 30.11 -11.42
N ARG A 6 -3.91 30.58 -12.46
CA ARG A 6 -5.36 30.76 -12.41
C ARG A 6 -6.02 29.41 -12.66
N MET A 7 -6.92 29.05 -11.76
CA MET A 7 -7.76 27.86 -11.85
C MET A 7 -8.62 27.90 -13.11
N LYS A 8 -8.64 26.81 -13.90
CA LYS A 8 -9.50 26.70 -15.07
C LYS A 8 -10.94 26.39 -14.64
N ILE A 9 -11.87 27.25 -15.02
CA ILE A 9 -13.29 27.12 -14.67
C ILE A 9 -14.04 26.46 -15.85
N PRO A 10 -14.76 25.35 -15.64
CA PRO A 10 -15.63 24.75 -16.66
C PRO A 10 -16.75 25.71 -17.09
N LYS A 11 -17.14 25.68 -18.36
CA LYS A 11 -18.07 26.66 -18.94
C LYS A 11 -19.43 26.76 -18.24
N ASN A 12 -19.89 25.67 -17.63
CA ASN A 12 -21.22 25.55 -17.02
C ASN A 12 -21.22 25.76 -15.49
N MET A 13 -20.13 26.25 -14.90
CA MET A 13 -20.00 26.31 -13.44
C MET A 13 -19.31 27.60 -13.00
N SER A 14 -19.73 28.15 -11.86
CA SER A 14 -19.03 29.26 -11.22
C SER A 14 -17.77 28.77 -10.47
N GLU A 15 -16.80 29.65 -10.26
CA GLU A 15 -15.59 29.35 -9.49
C GLU A 15 -15.90 28.77 -8.09
N GLN A 16 -16.91 29.34 -7.42
CA GLN A 16 -17.34 28.92 -6.09
C GLN A 16 -17.91 27.51 -6.08
N GLU A 17 -18.71 27.15 -7.09
CA GLU A 17 -19.26 25.80 -7.22
C GLU A 17 -18.15 24.77 -7.50
N VAL A 18 -17.16 25.12 -8.34
CA VAL A 18 -16.02 24.24 -8.60
C VAL A 18 -15.21 24.04 -7.32
N MET A 19 -14.91 25.11 -6.58
CA MET A 19 -14.23 25.03 -5.30
C MET A 19 -14.98 24.15 -4.31
N LYS A 20 -16.30 24.33 -4.16
CA LYS A 20 -17.13 23.49 -3.28
C LYS A 20 -17.01 22.00 -3.63
N LYS A 21 -17.04 21.66 -4.92
CA LYS A 21 -16.88 20.27 -5.36
C LYS A 21 -15.47 19.73 -5.10
N ILE A 22 -14.44 20.56 -5.27
CA ILE A 22 -13.06 20.18 -4.93
C ILE A 22 -12.95 19.90 -3.44
N PHE A 23 -13.37 20.83 -2.57
CA PHE A 23 -13.30 20.63 -1.13
C PHE A 23 -14.04 19.38 -0.69
N LEU A 24 -15.24 19.13 -1.25
CA LEU A 24 -16.01 17.93 -0.97
C LEU A 24 -15.24 16.64 -1.30
N VAL A 25 -14.56 16.61 -2.45
CA VAL A 25 -13.74 15.46 -2.86
C VAL A 25 -12.48 15.34 -2.02
N VAL A 26 -11.81 16.46 -1.74
CA VAL A 26 -10.58 16.53 -0.94
C VAL A 26 -10.85 16.05 0.48
N ASP A 27 -11.85 16.58 1.17
CA ASP A 27 -12.20 16.20 2.54
C ASP A 27 -12.57 14.71 2.66
N ARG A 28 -13.16 14.14 1.60
CA ARG A 28 -13.53 12.72 1.57
C ARG A 28 -12.33 11.80 1.35
N ILE A 29 -11.33 12.22 0.57
CA ILE A 29 -10.28 11.34 0.07
C ILE A 29 -8.96 11.54 0.83
N ALA A 30 -8.56 12.79 1.08
CA ALA A 30 -7.28 13.15 1.69
C ALA A 30 -6.96 12.42 3.01
N PRO A 31 -7.90 12.24 3.97
CA PRO A 31 -7.59 11.59 5.25
C PRO A 31 -7.09 10.14 5.12
N LYS A 32 -7.37 9.47 4.00
CA LYS A 32 -6.93 8.08 3.74
C LYS A 32 -5.48 7.95 3.27
N TYR A 33 -4.82 9.07 2.98
CA TYR A 33 -3.49 9.12 2.38
C TYR A 33 -2.49 9.89 3.25
N THR A 34 -2.76 10.04 4.54
CA THR A 34 -1.77 10.53 5.50
C THR A 34 -0.64 9.52 5.67
N PHE A 35 0.55 10.03 5.97
CA PHE A 35 1.73 9.21 6.20
C PHE A 35 2.75 10.00 7.03
N ASN A 36 3.84 9.35 7.43
CA ASN A 36 4.85 9.96 8.28
C ASN A 36 5.35 11.30 7.73
N GLY A 37 5.23 12.35 8.55
CA GLY A 37 5.63 13.71 8.18
C GLY A 37 4.58 14.51 7.41
N TYR A 38 3.41 13.94 7.11
CA TYR A 38 2.30 14.62 6.45
C TYR A 38 1.00 14.39 7.23
N ASP A 39 0.52 15.45 7.87
CA ASP A 39 -0.76 15.42 8.57
C ASP A 39 -1.95 15.51 7.60
N ILE A 40 -3.17 15.46 8.15
CA ILE A 40 -4.39 15.56 7.32
C ILE A 40 -4.44 16.89 6.57
N ASP A 41 -4.05 17.99 7.20
CA ASP A 41 -4.15 19.32 6.63
C ASP A 41 -3.11 19.52 5.51
N ASP A 42 -1.91 18.95 5.66
CA ASP A 42 -0.88 18.86 4.63
C ASP A 42 -1.40 18.11 3.40
N ILE A 43 -1.98 16.91 3.61
CA ILE A 43 -2.52 16.12 2.50
C ILE A 43 -3.71 16.81 1.85
N LYS A 44 -4.55 17.52 2.61
CA LYS A 44 -5.66 18.30 2.04
C LYS A 44 -5.16 19.44 1.17
N GLN A 45 -4.11 20.15 1.58
CA GLN A 45 -3.50 21.20 0.77
C GLN A 45 -2.93 20.65 -0.54
N GLU A 46 -2.16 19.57 -0.47
CA GLU A 46 -1.63 18.89 -1.65
C GLU A 46 -2.74 18.37 -2.57
N ALA A 47 -3.77 17.75 -1.98
CA ALA A 47 -4.93 17.27 -2.71
C ALA A 47 -5.66 18.40 -3.45
N TYR A 48 -5.77 19.58 -2.84
CA TYR A 48 -6.37 20.75 -3.47
C TYR A 48 -5.56 21.21 -4.70
N ILE A 49 -4.23 21.30 -4.57
CA ILE A 49 -3.33 21.68 -5.67
C ILE A 49 -3.44 20.67 -6.83
N ILE A 50 -3.44 19.38 -6.51
CA ILE A 50 -3.63 18.29 -7.49
C ILE A 50 -4.95 18.45 -8.23
N CYS A 51 -6.04 18.78 -7.53
CA CYS A 51 -7.36 18.96 -8.14
C CYS A 51 -7.37 20.15 -9.10
N ILE A 52 -6.77 21.29 -8.73
CA ILE A 52 -6.65 22.46 -9.61
C ILE A 52 -5.88 22.10 -10.88
N ASP A 53 -4.72 21.45 -10.74
CA ASP A 53 -3.90 21.04 -11.88
C ASP A 53 -4.59 19.99 -12.78
N ALA A 54 -5.55 19.24 -12.24
CA ALA A 54 -6.35 18.29 -13.01
C ALA A 54 -7.40 18.99 -13.88
N LEU A 55 -7.89 20.18 -13.50
CA LEU A 55 -8.93 20.91 -14.24
C LEU A 55 -8.51 21.27 -15.66
N ASP A 56 -7.21 21.48 -15.91
CA ASP A 56 -6.69 21.75 -17.25
C ASP A 56 -7.06 20.66 -18.25
N ARG A 57 -7.12 19.41 -17.78
CA ARG A 57 -7.42 18.18 -18.54
C ARG A 57 -8.84 17.67 -18.31
N TYR A 58 -9.68 18.44 -17.63
CA TYR A 58 -11.05 18.04 -17.38
C TYR A 58 -11.87 18.08 -18.68
N ASP A 59 -12.55 16.97 -18.94
CA ASP A 59 -13.55 16.85 -19.99
C ASP A 59 -14.93 17.12 -19.38
N GLU A 60 -15.64 18.12 -19.92
CA GLU A 60 -16.94 18.59 -19.43
C GLU A 60 -18.09 17.59 -19.68
N ASN A 61 -17.86 16.51 -20.44
CA ASN A 61 -18.85 15.47 -20.70
C ASN A 61 -19.22 14.61 -19.47
N ARG A 62 -18.38 14.59 -18.44
CA ARG A 62 -18.58 13.77 -17.22
C ARG A 62 -18.71 14.63 -15.97
N PRO A 63 -19.31 14.14 -14.87
CA PRO A 63 -19.38 14.89 -13.62
C PRO A 63 -17.99 15.19 -13.04
N LEU A 64 -17.80 16.44 -12.59
CA LEU A 64 -16.53 16.93 -12.06
C LEU A 64 -16.05 16.10 -10.86
N GLU A 65 -16.95 15.77 -9.92
CA GLU A 65 -16.61 15.01 -8.72
C GLU A 65 -16.05 13.63 -9.05
N ASN A 66 -16.62 12.94 -10.04
CA ASN A 66 -16.15 11.61 -10.46
C ASN A 66 -14.76 11.71 -11.09
N PHE A 67 -14.55 12.73 -11.94
CA PHE A 67 -13.25 12.98 -12.52
C PHE A 67 -12.18 13.26 -11.46
N LEU A 68 -12.48 14.19 -10.55
CA LEU A 68 -11.55 14.59 -9.49
C LEU A 68 -11.27 13.42 -8.55
N SER A 69 -12.28 12.65 -8.15
CA SER A 69 -12.11 11.52 -7.23
C SER A 69 -11.12 10.47 -7.75
N VAL A 70 -11.25 10.11 -9.04
CA VAL A 70 -10.35 9.15 -9.69
C VAL A 70 -8.96 9.74 -9.87
N ASN A 71 -8.86 10.99 -10.35
CA ASN A 71 -7.57 11.65 -10.58
C ASN A 71 -6.80 11.82 -9.27
N LEU A 72 -7.47 12.36 -8.25
CA LEU A 72 -6.91 12.65 -6.93
C LEU A 72 -6.40 11.36 -6.27
N SER A 73 -7.20 10.30 -6.25
CA SER A 73 -6.78 9.03 -5.64
C SER A 73 -5.53 8.46 -6.29
N ASN A 74 -5.45 8.49 -7.63
CA ASN A 74 -4.27 8.01 -8.35
C ASN A 74 -3.04 8.89 -8.12
N ARG A 75 -3.24 10.21 -8.00
CA ARG A 75 -2.14 11.15 -7.76
C ARG A 75 -1.63 11.10 -6.32
N LEU A 76 -2.52 10.97 -5.33
CA LEU A 76 -2.13 10.79 -3.93
C LEU A 76 -1.37 9.48 -3.72
N LYS A 77 -1.77 8.38 -4.38
CA LYS A 77 -0.96 7.14 -4.37
C LYS A 77 0.47 7.36 -4.86
N ASN A 78 0.64 8.09 -5.96
CA ASN A 78 1.96 8.43 -6.48
C ASN A 78 2.72 9.34 -5.51
N PHE A 79 2.06 10.36 -4.95
CA PHE A 79 2.64 11.28 -3.98
C PHE A 79 3.14 10.55 -2.73
N VAL A 80 2.30 9.70 -2.15
CA VAL A 80 2.71 8.85 -1.01
C VAL A 80 3.89 8.00 -1.42
N ARG A 81 3.82 7.25 -2.54
CA ARG A 81 4.92 6.39 -2.98
C ARG A 81 6.24 7.14 -3.21
N ASP A 82 6.18 8.36 -3.75
CA ASP A 82 7.35 9.15 -4.08
C ASP A 82 7.97 9.83 -2.83
N ASN A 83 7.19 10.08 -1.77
CA ASN A 83 7.63 10.73 -0.53
C ASN A 83 7.83 9.78 0.66
N TYR A 84 7.16 8.63 0.67
CA TYR A 84 7.26 7.59 1.71
C TYR A 84 8.64 6.93 1.72
N PHE A 85 9.32 6.90 0.57
CA PHE A 85 10.69 6.41 0.44
C PHE A 85 11.59 7.57 0.07
N THR A 86 11.95 8.41 1.05
CA THR A 86 12.99 9.42 0.85
C THR A 86 14.24 8.69 0.34
N LYS A 87 14.65 9.02 -0.89
CA LYS A 87 15.43 8.19 -1.82
C LYS A 87 16.82 7.72 -1.35
N ASN A 88 17.24 7.98 -0.12
CA ASN A 88 18.63 7.78 0.34
C ASN A 88 18.83 7.01 1.65
N ASP A 89 17.79 6.55 2.34
CA ASP A 89 17.96 6.06 3.72
C ASP A 89 17.33 4.68 3.94
N GLU A 90 17.93 3.62 3.39
CA GLU A 90 17.52 2.24 3.71
C GLU A 90 17.76 1.90 5.19
N GLU A 91 18.82 2.44 5.79
CA GLU A 91 19.22 2.18 7.17
C GLU A 91 18.36 2.93 8.19
N LYS A 92 17.81 4.10 7.83
CA LYS A 92 16.96 4.88 8.76
C LYS A 92 15.48 4.49 8.71
N LYS A 93 15.05 3.61 7.80
CA LYS A 93 13.66 3.12 7.67
C LYS A 93 13.05 2.64 8.99
N LYS A 94 13.85 1.99 9.86
CA LYS A 94 13.38 1.46 11.16
C LYS A 94 13.40 2.49 12.29
N VAL A 95 14.16 3.58 12.15
CA VAL A 95 14.32 4.62 13.16
C VAL A 95 13.40 5.81 12.90
N LEU A 96 13.18 6.15 11.62
CA LEU A 96 12.30 7.26 11.21
C LEU A 96 10.80 6.92 11.22
N ASN A 97 10.46 5.63 11.27
CA ASN A 97 9.07 5.18 11.30
C ASN A 97 8.74 4.54 12.67
N PRO A 98 8.78 5.29 13.80
CA PRO A 98 7.96 4.87 14.94
C PRO A 98 6.50 4.90 14.48
N SER A 99 5.73 3.87 14.83
CA SER A 99 4.31 3.78 14.50
C SER A 99 3.60 5.09 14.87
N GLN A 100 2.92 5.70 13.91
CA GLN A 100 2.07 6.85 14.19
C GLN A 100 0.87 6.38 15.03
N LEU A 101 0.94 6.56 16.34
CA LEU A 101 -0.10 6.18 17.32
C LEU A 101 -1.45 6.90 17.11
N SER A 102 -1.55 7.85 16.16
CA SER A 102 -2.71 8.72 16.02
C SER A 102 -3.75 8.27 14.99
N TYR A 103 -3.43 7.33 14.09
CA TYR A 103 -4.35 6.89 13.01
C TYR A 103 -4.21 5.40 12.69
N ASP A 104 -4.22 4.55 13.72
CA ASP A 104 -4.31 3.08 13.58
C ASP A 104 -5.64 2.59 12.94
N ASP A 105 -6.62 3.47 12.69
CA ASP A 105 -7.86 3.07 12.00
C ASP A 105 -7.72 2.86 10.48
N CYS A 106 -6.55 3.15 9.87
CA CYS A 106 -6.33 2.95 8.42
C CYS A 106 -5.42 1.78 8.07
N LEU A 107 -4.80 1.14 9.05
CA LEU A 107 -4.19 -0.16 8.89
C LEU A 107 -4.89 -1.05 9.92
N GLU A 108 -5.69 -2.01 9.46
CA GLU A 108 -5.97 -3.18 10.28
C GLU A 108 -4.61 -3.80 10.59
N ALA A 109 -3.98 -3.36 11.67
CA ALA A 109 -2.94 -4.10 12.33
C ALA A 109 -3.65 -5.36 12.81
N ASN A 110 -3.55 -6.42 12.00
CA ASN A 110 -3.95 -7.73 12.45
C ASN A 110 -3.11 -7.99 13.70
N GLU A 111 -3.74 -7.94 14.89
CA GLU A 111 -3.08 -8.33 16.15
C GLU A 111 -2.52 -9.77 16.08
N GLU A 112 -2.89 -10.53 15.05
CA GLU A 112 -2.33 -11.83 14.68
C GLU A 112 -0.83 -11.81 14.27
N ASP A 113 -0.25 -10.66 13.90
CA ASP A 113 1.07 -10.61 13.25
C ASP A 113 2.27 -10.88 14.18
N LEU A 114 2.13 -10.74 15.50
CA LEU A 114 3.25 -10.98 16.42
C LEU A 114 3.36 -12.47 16.82
N ASP A 115 2.23 -13.14 17.07
CA ASP A 115 2.18 -14.57 17.38
C ASP A 115 2.48 -15.42 16.12
N THR A 116 1.97 -15.03 14.95
CA THR A 116 2.23 -15.74 13.69
C THR A 116 3.72 -15.76 13.31
N ASN A 117 4.49 -14.70 13.59
CA ASN A 117 5.92 -14.66 13.27
C ASN A 117 6.76 -15.64 14.09
N ILE A 118 6.41 -15.84 15.37
CA ILE A 118 7.06 -16.84 16.22
C ILE A 118 6.75 -18.24 15.69
N ASP A 119 5.49 -18.49 15.35
CA ASP A 119 5.03 -19.77 14.80
C ASP A 119 5.67 -20.09 13.44
N LEU A 120 5.80 -19.11 12.54
CA LEU A 120 6.45 -19.30 11.24
C LEU A 120 7.93 -19.71 11.37
N SER A 121 8.65 -19.09 12.32
CA SER A 121 10.05 -19.42 12.56
C SER A 121 10.23 -20.83 13.14
N ASN A 122 9.27 -21.28 13.95
CA ASN A 122 9.24 -22.63 14.53
C ASN A 122 8.87 -23.67 13.46
N ILE A 123 7.87 -23.40 12.64
CA ILE A 123 7.45 -24.25 11.52
C ILE A 123 8.61 -24.46 10.54
N SER A 124 9.35 -23.39 10.19
CA SER A 124 10.52 -23.48 9.32
C SER A 124 11.58 -24.44 9.87
N LYS A 125 11.91 -24.33 11.18
CA LYS A 125 12.86 -25.23 11.85
C LYS A 125 12.38 -26.68 11.89
N ILE A 126 11.09 -26.91 12.12
CA ILE A 126 10.48 -28.25 12.13
C ILE A 126 10.59 -28.89 10.74
N ILE A 127 10.22 -28.15 9.70
CA ILE A 127 10.36 -28.60 8.31
C ILE A 127 11.82 -28.92 8.02
N ASP A 128 12.76 -28.05 8.40
CA ASP A 128 14.18 -28.27 8.15
C ASP A 128 14.74 -29.52 8.84
N LYS A 129 14.27 -29.84 10.05
CA LYS A 129 14.73 -31.00 10.83
C LYS A 129 14.12 -32.32 10.35
N HIS A 130 12.86 -32.30 9.92
CA HIS A 130 12.10 -33.51 9.60
C HIS A 130 11.96 -33.80 8.10
N LEU A 131 12.33 -32.87 7.22
CA LEU A 131 12.27 -33.09 5.78
C LEU A 131 13.36 -34.10 5.34
N PRO A 132 12.99 -35.19 4.65
CA PRO A 132 13.95 -36.18 4.18
C PRO A 132 14.98 -35.61 3.21
N SER A 133 16.23 -36.08 3.32
CA SER A 133 17.37 -35.62 2.51
C SER A 133 17.10 -35.62 0.99
N LYS A 134 16.32 -36.60 0.49
CA LYS A 134 15.95 -36.73 -0.92
C LYS A 134 15.05 -35.60 -1.45
N CYS A 135 14.33 -34.89 -0.57
CA CYS A 135 13.41 -33.82 -0.94
C CYS A 135 13.98 -32.43 -0.64
N ARG A 136 15.11 -32.35 0.08
CA ARG A 136 15.71 -31.09 0.54
C ARG A 136 16.21 -30.22 -0.61
N SER A 137 16.80 -30.82 -1.65
CA SER A 137 17.24 -30.08 -2.85
C SER A 137 16.08 -29.41 -3.58
N ASP A 138 14.93 -30.08 -3.64
CA ASP A 138 13.76 -29.57 -4.35
C ASP A 138 13.01 -28.53 -3.51
N TYR A 139 12.99 -28.69 -2.18
CA TYR A 139 12.48 -27.68 -1.24
C TYR A 139 13.27 -26.37 -1.30
N LEU A 140 14.61 -26.45 -1.32
CA LEU A 140 15.47 -25.27 -1.47
C LEU A 140 15.27 -24.56 -2.81
N LYS A 141 15.01 -25.31 -3.90
CA LYS A 141 14.62 -24.73 -5.19
C LYS A 141 13.29 -23.98 -5.11
N ILE A 142 12.31 -24.52 -4.40
CA ILE A 142 11.02 -23.84 -4.18
C ILE A 142 11.21 -22.56 -3.36
N LEU A 143 12.05 -22.57 -2.33
CA LEU A 143 12.35 -21.38 -1.52
C LEU A 143 13.07 -20.28 -2.31
N SER A 144 13.92 -20.65 -3.27
CA SER A 144 14.67 -19.72 -4.14
C SER A 144 13.91 -19.34 -5.41
N ASP A 145 12.62 -19.69 -5.51
CA ASP A 145 11.74 -19.46 -6.66
C ASP A 145 12.28 -20.07 -7.99
N VAL A 146 13.05 -21.14 -7.88
CA VAL A 146 13.58 -21.91 -9.01
C VAL A 146 12.56 -22.96 -9.47
N TYR A 147 12.47 -23.17 -10.79
CA TYR A 147 11.53 -24.10 -11.40
C TYR A 147 11.66 -25.54 -10.87
N VAL A 148 10.54 -26.12 -10.43
CA VAL A 148 10.41 -27.53 -10.02
C VAL A 148 9.20 -28.15 -10.72
N PRO A 149 9.29 -29.37 -11.28
CA PRO A 149 8.17 -30.03 -11.94
C PRO A 149 6.92 -30.15 -11.07
N LYS A 150 5.73 -29.92 -11.64
CA LYS A 150 4.44 -29.87 -10.91
C LYS A 150 4.16 -31.13 -10.07
N LYS A 151 4.44 -32.32 -10.62
CA LYS A 151 4.29 -33.60 -9.90
C LYS A 151 5.18 -33.66 -8.65
N ARG A 152 6.43 -33.20 -8.79
CA ARG A 152 7.44 -33.18 -7.72
C ARG A 152 7.10 -32.14 -6.65
N LYS A 153 6.60 -30.98 -7.04
CA LYS A 153 6.11 -29.94 -6.13
C LYS A 153 4.93 -30.45 -5.28
N ALA A 154 4.01 -31.20 -5.87
CA ALA A 154 2.89 -31.80 -5.15
C ALA A 154 3.34 -32.85 -4.11
N GLU A 155 4.33 -33.69 -4.44
CA GLU A 155 4.93 -34.66 -3.51
C GLU A 155 5.53 -33.95 -2.28
N ILE A 156 6.30 -32.87 -2.50
CA ILE A 156 6.95 -32.11 -1.42
C ILE A 156 5.92 -31.43 -0.52
N ILE A 157 4.89 -30.81 -1.11
CA ILE A 157 3.80 -30.19 -0.34
C ILE A 157 3.06 -31.23 0.51
N SER A 158 2.83 -32.43 -0.03
CA SER A 158 2.21 -33.52 0.75
C SER A 158 3.05 -33.95 1.94
N ILE A 159 4.37 -34.03 1.77
CA ILE A 159 5.30 -34.38 2.86
C ILE A 159 5.32 -33.27 3.92
N ILE A 160 5.39 -32.01 3.51
CA ILE A 160 5.36 -30.85 4.43
C ILE A 160 4.05 -30.84 5.22
N LYS A 161 2.91 -31.08 4.58
CA LYS A 161 1.61 -31.18 5.27
C LYS A 161 1.58 -32.31 6.30
N ASN A 162 2.18 -33.46 6.00
CA ASN A 162 2.28 -34.55 6.96
C ASN A 162 3.16 -34.18 8.17
N ILE A 163 4.31 -33.54 7.93
CA ILE A 163 5.21 -33.05 8.98
C ILE A 163 4.47 -32.04 9.87
N MET A 164 3.71 -31.10 9.28
CA MET A 164 2.92 -30.13 10.05
C MET A 164 1.83 -30.79 10.89
N LYS A 165 1.15 -31.82 10.35
CA LYS A 165 0.11 -32.58 11.06
C LYS A 165 0.67 -33.39 12.23
N GLU A 166 1.84 -33.99 12.07
CA GLU A 166 2.51 -34.75 13.13
C GLU A 166 2.98 -33.86 14.29
N HIS A 167 3.26 -32.58 14.02
CA HIS A 167 3.75 -31.61 15.01
C HIS A 167 2.67 -30.65 15.55
N GLY A 168 1.39 -30.91 15.25
CA GLY A 168 0.26 -30.20 15.88
C GLY A 168 -0.04 -28.79 15.34
N HIS A 169 0.47 -28.44 14.16
CA HIS A 169 0.23 -27.13 13.52
C HIS A 169 -0.86 -27.20 12.43
N ALA A 170 -1.99 -27.86 12.73
CA ALA A 170 -3.09 -28.08 11.79
C ALA A 170 -4.38 -27.36 12.19
#